data_AF-A0A2G7FMH1-F1
#
_entry.id   AF-A0A2G7FMH1-F1
#
_cell.length_a   1.000
_cell.length_b   1.000
_cell.length_c   1.000
_cell.angle_alpha   90.00
_cell.angle_beta   90.00
_cell.angle_gamma   90.00
#
_symmetry.space_group_name_H-M   'P 1'
#
loop_
_entity.id
_entity.type
_entity.pdbx_description
1 polymer ?
#
loop_
_entity_poly.entity_id
_entity_poly.type
_entity_poly.pdbx_seq_one_letter_code
_entity_poly.pdbx_strand_id
1 'polypeptide(L)'
;MQKDASLADDHALQKHVISHSIGYLPLMLFITPLTSIWWSAITDHNGSLQLSITRFLADPTESLRWYSLPSHDIGVAFAKWIFFEAILYTVLPGRVCAGQPTPSGHNLPYTVNGLSFLICSVISFLLAAALGWTELSFIAKNWRDVILAANMFAWLLTGLAFVKGRMAPSYKYDTRGNDSYISDIWRGIELHPRFGAAWDLKIFHNGRWTMTALAMIDISFAALQLEINGYITYTMICVMLLRNLFIINFFVNEEWQVPLYHQCPTNILI
;
A
#
# COMPACT_ATOMS: atom_id res chain seq x y z
N MET A 1 -46.42 -14.06 -14.24
CA MET A 1 -45.40 -14.37 -15.28
C MET A 1 -44.27 -13.34 -15.33
N GLN A 2 -44.48 -12.07 -15.66
CA GLN A 2 -43.38 -11.08 -15.77
C GLN A 2 -42.76 -10.69 -14.41
N LYS A 3 -43.57 -10.68 -13.34
CA LYS A 3 -43.13 -10.45 -11.95
C LYS A 3 -42.38 -11.65 -11.33
N ASP A 4 -42.73 -12.87 -11.75
CA ASP A 4 -42.09 -14.09 -11.25
C ASP A 4 -40.74 -14.32 -11.95
N ALA A 5 -40.63 -13.91 -13.21
CA ALA A 5 -39.37 -13.89 -13.95
C ALA A 5 -38.39 -12.85 -13.38
N SER A 6 -38.86 -11.64 -13.02
CA SER A 6 -37.99 -10.62 -12.38
C SER A 6 -37.54 -11.05 -10.98
N LEU A 7 -38.41 -11.68 -10.18
CA LEU A 7 -38.06 -12.21 -8.86
C LEU A 7 -37.04 -13.35 -8.95
N ALA A 8 -37.15 -14.23 -9.95
CA ALA A 8 -36.20 -15.31 -10.16
C ALA A 8 -34.81 -14.78 -10.60
N ASP A 9 -34.79 -13.73 -11.41
CA ASP A 9 -33.56 -13.06 -11.87
C ASP A 9 -32.86 -12.31 -10.71
N ASP A 10 -33.62 -11.59 -9.88
CA ASP A 10 -33.12 -10.94 -8.66
C ASP A 10 -32.54 -11.95 -7.66
N HIS A 11 -33.21 -13.09 -7.46
CA HIS A 11 -32.70 -14.17 -6.60
C HIS A 11 -31.41 -14.81 -7.14
N ALA A 12 -31.30 -14.98 -8.46
CA ALA A 12 -30.10 -15.51 -9.09
C ALA A 12 -28.92 -14.54 -9.00
N LEU A 13 -29.17 -13.24 -9.23
CA LEU A 13 -28.19 -12.17 -9.09
C LEU A 13 -27.69 -12.08 -7.63
N GLN A 14 -28.60 -12.08 -6.66
CA GLN A 14 -28.26 -12.00 -5.24
C GLN A 14 -27.46 -13.21 -4.77
N LYS A 15 -27.79 -14.42 -5.22
CA LYS A 15 -27.02 -15.64 -4.92
C LYS A 15 -25.60 -15.58 -5.52
N HIS A 16 -25.45 -15.00 -6.71
CA HIS A 16 -24.16 -14.79 -7.36
C HIS A 16 -23.29 -13.77 -6.61
N VAL A 17 -23.87 -12.66 -6.13
CA VAL A 17 -23.17 -11.64 -5.33
C VAL A 17 -22.71 -12.20 -3.98
N ILE A 18 -23.56 -12.98 -3.30
CA ILE A 18 -23.23 -13.61 -2.02
C ILE A 18 -22.08 -14.62 -2.20
N SER A 19 -22.15 -15.46 -3.25
CA SER A 19 -21.11 -16.45 -3.55
C SER A 19 -19.73 -15.80 -3.77
N HIS A 20 -19.67 -14.70 -4.55
CA HIS A 20 -18.40 -13.98 -4.76
C HIS A 20 -17.90 -13.28 -3.50
N SER A 21 -18.80 -12.75 -2.67
CA SER A 21 -18.44 -12.08 -1.42
C SER A 21 -17.81 -13.02 -0.39
N ILE A 22 -18.33 -14.25 -0.31
CA ILE A 22 -17.79 -15.28 0.59
C ILE A 22 -16.37 -15.69 0.18
N GLY A 23 -16.03 -15.64 -1.12
CA GLY A 23 -14.69 -15.93 -1.61
C GLY A 23 -13.61 -14.96 -1.12
N TYR A 24 -13.96 -13.71 -0.79
CA TYR A 24 -13.00 -12.69 -0.35
C TYR A 24 -12.66 -12.75 1.15
N LEU A 25 -13.56 -13.27 1.98
CA LEU A 25 -13.35 -13.39 3.42
C LEU A 25 -12.10 -14.23 3.77
N PRO A 26 -11.90 -15.44 3.19
CA PRO A 26 -10.68 -16.19 3.41
C PRO A 26 -9.44 -15.40 3.01
N LEU A 27 -9.46 -14.71 1.85
CA LEU A 27 -8.31 -13.94 1.37
C LEU A 27 -7.92 -12.81 2.34
N MET A 28 -8.89 -12.08 2.90
CA MET A 28 -8.63 -11.08 3.94
C MET A 28 -8.03 -11.70 5.21
N LEU A 29 -8.57 -12.84 5.65
CA LEU A 29 -8.15 -13.51 6.88
C LEU A 29 -6.80 -14.22 6.76
N PHE A 30 -6.39 -14.63 5.56
CA PHE A 30 -5.12 -15.32 5.31
C PHE A 30 -3.89 -14.40 5.32
N ILE A 31 -4.06 -13.09 5.16
CA ILE A 31 -2.94 -12.13 5.13
C ILE A 31 -2.20 -12.10 6.48
N THR A 32 -2.92 -12.11 7.60
CA THR A 32 -2.31 -12.06 8.94
C THR A 32 -1.50 -13.33 9.27
N PRO A 33 -2.01 -14.56 9.06
CA PRO A 33 -1.21 -15.78 9.13
C PRO A 33 0.01 -15.77 8.20
N LEU A 34 -0.16 -15.31 6.96
CA LEU A 34 0.91 -15.30 5.98
C LEU A 34 2.06 -14.36 6.42
N THR A 35 1.72 -13.14 6.83
CA THR A 35 2.72 -12.17 7.34
C THR A 35 3.40 -12.70 8.60
N SER A 36 2.66 -13.40 9.46
CA SER A 36 3.22 -14.04 10.65
C SER A 36 4.23 -15.13 10.34
N ILE A 37 3.92 -16.00 9.36
CA ILE A 37 4.81 -17.07 8.91
C ILE A 37 6.07 -16.45 8.29
N TRP A 38 5.92 -15.42 7.46
CA TRP A 38 7.05 -14.72 6.86
C TRP A 38 7.94 -14.02 7.89
N TRP A 39 7.32 -13.32 8.86
CA TRP A 39 8.02 -12.69 9.96
C TRP A 39 8.86 -13.71 10.73
N SER A 40 8.23 -14.77 11.24
CA SER A 40 8.93 -15.78 12.04
C SER A 40 9.99 -16.54 11.24
N ALA A 41 9.80 -16.72 9.93
CA ALA A 41 10.81 -17.32 9.08
C ALA A 41 12.09 -16.48 9.09
N ILE A 42 11.96 -15.16 8.93
CA ILE A 42 13.09 -14.24 8.80
C ILE A 42 13.75 -13.96 10.15
N THR A 43 12.98 -13.76 11.23
CA THR A 43 13.53 -13.36 12.53
C THR A 43 14.01 -14.52 13.38
N ASP A 44 13.25 -15.61 13.42
CA ASP A 44 13.46 -16.66 14.43
C ASP A 44 14.11 -17.91 13.84
N HIS A 45 13.98 -18.11 12.52
CA HIS A 45 14.32 -19.36 11.86
C HIS A 45 15.34 -19.22 10.72
N ASN A 46 16.12 -18.13 10.69
CA ASN A 46 17.18 -17.87 9.71
C ASN A 46 16.74 -18.02 8.24
N GLY A 47 15.50 -17.65 7.93
CA GLY A 47 14.89 -17.76 6.61
C GLY A 47 14.24 -19.11 6.29
N SER A 48 14.19 -20.07 7.22
CA SER A 48 13.56 -21.37 7.00
C SER A 48 12.03 -21.29 7.04
N LEU A 49 11.41 -21.29 5.86
CA LEU A 49 9.96 -21.25 5.70
C LEU A 49 9.29 -22.54 6.19
N GLN A 50 9.92 -23.70 6.00
CA GLN A 50 9.39 -24.98 6.47
C GLN A 50 9.26 -24.99 8.00
N LEU A 51 10.28 -24.49 8.71
CA LEU A 51 10.28 -24.47 10.17
C LEU A 51 9.28 -23.45 10.72
N SER A 52 9.14 -22.29 10.06
CA SER A 52 8.12 -21.31 10.42
C SER A 52 6.70 -21.87 10.25
N ILE A 53 6.42 -22.59 9.15
CA ILE A 53 5.11 -23.23 8.93
C ILE A 53 4.82 -24.28 10.00
N THR A 54 5.78 -25.17 10.31
CA THR A 54 5.55 -26.22 11.31
C THR A 54 5.31 -25.64 12.69
N ARG A 55 5.99 -24.54 13.04
CA ARG A 55 5.75 -23.79 14.29
C ARG A 55 4.39 -23.11 14.30
N PHE A 56 4.00 -22.48 13.21
CA PHE A 56 2.68 -21.86 13.09
C PHE A 56 1.55 -22.89 13.23
N LEU A 57 1.69 -24.08 12.63
CA LEU A 57 0.72 -25.16 12.76
C LEU A 57 0.69 -25.79 14.15
N ALA A 58 1.83 -25.81 14.85
CA ALA A 58 1.93 -26.33 16.22
C ALA A 58 1.29 -25.40 17.26
N ASP A 59 1.56 -24.09 17.15
CA ASP A 59 0.96 -23.07 18.01
C ASP A 59 0.71 -21.76 17.23
N PRO A 60 -0.49 -21.61 16.63
CA PRO A 60 -0.87 -20.39 15.92
C PRO A 60 -0.95 -19.17 16.86
N THR A 61 -1.30 -19.38 18.13
CA THR A 61 -1.55 -18.26 19.05
C THR A 61 -0.26 -17.60 19.47
N GLU A 62 0.77 -18.38 19.82
CA GLU A 62 2.13 -17.89 20.05
C GLU A 62 2.68 -17.21 18.81
N SER A 63 2.50 -17.83 17.65
CA SER A 63 2.97 -17.29 16.38
C SER A 63 2.34 -15.95 16.05
N LEU A 64 1.11 -15.67 16.48
CA LEU A 64 0.43 -14.39 16.26
C LEU A 64 0.73 -13.32 17.31
N ARG A 65 1.47 -13.63 18.39
CA ARG A 65 1.73 -12.65 19.48
C ARG A 65 2.52 -11.42 19.08
N TRP A 66 3.32 -11.52 18.02
CA TRP A 66 4.05 -10.35 17.51
C TRP A 66 3.10 -9.28 16.94
N TYR A 67 1.87 -9.67 16.54
CA TYR A 67 0.82 -8.79 16.06
C TYR A 67 0.18 -8.04 17.24
N SER A 68 0.92 -7.05 17.74
CA SER A 68 0.46 -6.11 18.77
C SER A 68 0.18 -4.74 18.16
N LEU A 69 -0.33 -3.82 18.96
CA LEU A 69 -0.33 -2.41 18.54
C LEU A 69 1.13 -1.93 18.38
N PRO A 70 1.42 -1.10 17.36
CA PRO A 70 2.73 -0.48 17.22
C PRO A 70 2.99 0.45 18.41
N SER A 71 4.27 0.63 18.76
CA SER A 71 4.67 1.67 19.71
C SER A 71 4.13 3.03 19.28
N HIS A 72 3.61 3.80 20.24
CA HIS A 72 3.01 5.11 19.99
C HIS A 72 4.00 6.06 19.26
N ASP A 73 5.26 6.06 19.67
CA ASP A 73 6.27 6.94 19.10
C ASP A 73 6.57 6.60 17.63
N ILE A 74 6.61 5.32 17.30
CA ILE A 74 6.81 4.85 15.92
C ILE A 74 5.57 5.13 15.07
N GLY A 75 4.37 4.93 15.63
CA GLY A 75 3.11 5.30 14.97
C GLY A 75 3.03 6.78 14.64
N VAL A 76 3.44 7.65 15.57
CA VAL A 76 3.51 9.10 15.35
C VAL A 76 4.57 9.47 14.32
N ALA A 77 5.75 8.83 14.36
CA ALA A 77 6.81 9.06 13.36
C ALA A 77 6.34 8.65 11.96
N PHE A 78 5.69 7.49 11.83
CA PHE A 78 5.10 7.03 10.57
C PHE A 78 4.02 7.99 10.06
N ALA A 79 3.11 8.44 10.92
CA ALA A 79 2.07 9.40 10.56
C ALA A 79 2.66 10.75 10.10
N LYS A 80 3.69 11.26 10.79
CA LYS A 80 4.41 12.47 10.38
C LYS A 80 5.05 12.30 9.01
N TRP A 81 5.65 11.14 8.75
CA TRP A 81 6.26 10.84 7.46
C TRP A 81 5.21 10.77 6.34
N ILE A 82 4.11 10.03 6.51
CA ILE A 82 3.02 9.99 5.53
C ILE A 82 2.44 11.40 5.27
N PHE A 83 2.31 12.22 6.32
CA PHE A 83 1.86 13.59 6.18
C PHE A 83 2.86 14.46 5.39
N PHE A 84 4.15 14.29 5.63
CA PHE A 84 5.21 14.94 4.86
C PHE A 84 5.18 14.52 3.38
N GLU A 85 5.02 13.22 3.09
CA GLU A 85 4.85 12.71 1.73
C GLU A 85 3.59 13.29 1.06
N ALA A 86 2.49 13.44 1.80
CA ALA A 86 1.28 14.07 1.28
C ALA A 86 1.51 15.56 0.94
N ILE A 87 2.29 16.29 1.76
CA ILE A 87 2.69 17.67 1.46
C ILE A 87 3.51 17.72 0.18
N LEU A 88 4.57 16.89 0.06
CA LEU A 88 5.39 16.85 -1.14
C LEU A 88 4.56 16.55 -2.39
N TYR A 89 3.61 15.62 -2.30
CA TYR A 89 2.73 15.27 -3.40
C TYR A 89 1.85 16.46 -3.84
N THR A 90 1.44 17.32 -2.92
CA THR A 90 0.63 18.53 -3.23
C THR A 90 1.44 19.72 -3.70
N VAL A 91 2.64 19.94 -3.15
CA VAL A 91 3.42 21.18 -3.35
C VAL A 91 4.34 21.09 -4.55
N LEU A 92 4.84 19.89 -4.88
CA LEU A 92 5.83 19.76 -5.94
C LEU A 92 5.22 20.09 -7.32
N PRO A 93 5.80 21.04 -8.07
CA PRO A 93 5.34 21.32 -9.42
C PRO A 93 5.70 20.15 -10.34
N GLY A 94 4.87 19.94 -11.36
CA GLY A 94 5.08 18.89 -12.35
C GLY A 94 4.27 19.16 -13.60
N ARG A 95 4.55 18.37 -14.64
CA ARG A 95 3.74 18.42 -15.87
C ARG A 95 2.40 17.75 -15.59
N VAL A 96 1.32 18.32 -16.10
CA VAL A 96 0.00 17.71 -15.96
C VAL A 96 -0.27 16.87 -17.20
N CYS A 97 -0.46 15.57 -17.01
CA CYS A 97 -0.82 14.61 -18.04
C CYS A 97 -2.25 14.12 -17.79
N ALA A 98 -3.02 13.92 -18.86
CA ALA A 98 -4.35 13.32 -18.75
C ALA A 98 -4.22 11.80 -18.69
N GLY A 99 -4.95 11.19 -17.75
CA GLY A 99 -5.17 9.75 -17.71
C GLY A 99 -6.07 9.26 -18.84
N GLN A 100 -6.24 7.94 -18.91
CA GLN A 100 -7.20 7.33 -19.83
C GLN A 100 -8.63 7.72 -19.43
N PRO A 101 -9.57 7.82 -20.40
CA PRO A 101 -10.96 8.10 -20.10
C PRO A 101 -11.53 7.02 -19.18
N THR A 102 -12.22 7.43 -18.11
CA THR A 102 -12.96 6.51 -17.26
C THR A 102 -14.11 5.84 -18.04
N PRO A 103 -14.74 4.76 -17.52
CA PRO A 103 -15.95 4.21 -18.13
C PRO A 103 -17.05 5.26 -18.38
N SER A 104 -17.10 6.31 -17.55
CA SER A 104 -18.01 7.45 -17.72
C SER A 104 -17.48 8.54 -18.66
N GLY A 105 -16.32 8.36 -19.28
CA GLY A 105 -15.72 9.27 -20.25
C GLY A 105 -14.94 10.45 -19.67
N HIS A 106 -14.63 10.46 -18.37
CA HIS A 106 -13.88 11.55 -17.75
C HIS A 106 -12.38 11.38 -17.95
N ASN A 107 -11.71 12.43 -18.45
CA ASN A 107 -10.25 12.49 -18.51
C ASN A 107 -9.71 13.12 -17.23
N LEU A 108 -9.02 12.31 -16.44
CA LEU A 108 -8.56 12.69 -15.11
C LEU A 108 -7.15 13.30 -15.18
N PRO A 109 -6.91 14.53 -14.69
CA PRO A 109 -5.58 15.14 -14.72
C PRO A 109 -4.68 14.56 -13.62
N TYR A 110 -3.39 14.39 -13.93
CA TYR A 110 -2.36 13.90 -13.02
C TYR A 110 -1.07 14.70 -13.14
N THR A 111 -0.52 15.11 -12.00
CA THR A 111 0.78 15.80 -11.95
C THR A 111 1.91 14.79 -11.94
N VAL A 112 2.67 14.75 -13.02
CA VAL A 112 3.86 13.92 -13.20
C VAL A 112 5.07 14.67 -12.64
N ASN A 113 5.44 14.29 -11.42
CA ASN A 113 6.55 14.84 -10.63
C ASN A 113 7.22 13.74 -9.77
N GLY A 114 7.06 12.47 -10.16
CA GLY A 114 7.53 11.31 -9.42
C GLY A 114 9.01 11.32 -9.09
N LEU A 115 9.86 11.70 -10.06
CA LEU A 115 11.31 11.74 -9.83
C LEU A 115 11.70 12.86 -8.85
N SER A 116 11.13 14.05 -8.99
CA SER A 116 11.34 15.15 -8.04
C SER A 116 10.86 14.78 -6.64
N PHE A 117 9.72 14.08 -6.55
CA PHE A 117 9.17 13.57 -5.31
C PHE A 117 10.13 12.58 -4.62
N LEU A 118 10.62 11.58 -5.35
CA LEU A 118 11.58 10.60 -4.85
C LEU A 118 12.85 11.30 -4.33
N ILE A 119 13.42 12.20 -5.14
CA ILE A 119 14.66 12.91 -4.80
C ILE A 119 14.45 13.76 -3.55
N CYS A 120 13.39 14.57 -3.49
CA CYS A 120 13.10 15.42 -2.34
C CYS A 120 12.90 14.59 -1.07
N SER A 121 12.19 13.48 -1.16
CA SER A 121 11.92 12.64 0.02
C SER A 121 13.19 11.92 0.51
N VAL A 122 13.96 11.29 -0.39
CA VAL A 122 15.23 10.64 -0.04
C VAL A 122 16.26 11.63 0.50
N ILE A 123 16.40 12.81 -0.12
CA ILE A 123 17.30 13.86 0.39
C ILE A 123 16.85 14.32 1.77
N SER A 124 15.54 14.50 2.00
CA SER A 124 15.03 14.90 3.31
C SER A 124 15.34 13.86 4.38
N PHE A 125 15.24 12.57 4.06
CA PHE A 125 15.63 11.49 4.95
C PHE A 125 17.14 11.48 5.26
N LEU A 126 17.99 11.63 4.24
CA LEU A 126 19.44 11.70 4.41
C LEU A 126 19.88 12.95 5.18
N LEU A 127 19.24 14.09 4.96
CA LEU A 127 19.52 15.33 5.70
C LEU A 127 19.08 15.23 7.16
N ALA A 128 17.92 14.64 7.44
CA ALA A 128 17.49 14.37 8.81
C ALA A 128 18.50 13.48 9.56
N ALA A 129 19.08 12.50 8.85
CA ALA A 129 20.15 11.68 9.40
C ALA A 129 21.47 12.46 9.60
N ALA A 130 21.88 13.27 8.63
CA ALA A 130 23.10 14.07 8.72
C ALA A 130 23.04 15.14 9.82
N LEU A 131 21.86 15.70 10.08
CA LEU A 131 21.60 16.65 11.17
C LEU A 131 21.46 16.00 12.54
N GLY A 132 21.50 14.66 12.62
CA GLY A 132 21.36 13.91 13.86
C GLY A 132 19.92 13.90 14.42
N TRP A 133 18.92 14.26 13.62
CA TRP A 133 17.51 14.22 14.04
C TRP A 133 16.96 12.79 14.06
N THR A 134 17.48 11.92 13.19
CA THR A 134 17.09 10.51 13.08
C THR A 134 18.32 9.65 12.79
N GLU A 135 18.33 8.40 13.23
CA GLU A 135 19.36 7.46 12.77
C GLU A 135 19.02 6.90 11.39
N LEU A 136 20.03 6.66 10.55
CA LEU A 136 19.80 6.07 9.23
C LEU A 136 19.24 4.64 9.34
N SER A 137 19.65 3.91 10.37
CA SER A 137 19.16 2.57 10.72
C SER A 137 17.78 2.55 11.41
N PHE A 138 17.13 3.70 11.63
CA PHE A 138 15.91 3.81 12.45
C PHE A 138 14.79 2.86 11.99
N ILE A 139 14.54 2.79 10.67
CA ILE A 139 13.48 1.95 10.10
C ILE A 139 13.81 0.47 10.34
N ALA A 140 15.05 0.07 10.09
CA ALA A 140 15.47 -1.31 10.26
C ALA A 140 15.47 -1.75 11.74
N LYS A 141 15.87 -0.88 12.67
CA LYS A 141 15.81 -1.14 14.12
C LYS A 141 14.38 -1.30 14.63
N ASN A 142 13.44 -0.52 14.08
CA ASN A 142 12.02 -0.52 14.48
C ASN A 142 11.12 -1.26 13.48
N TRP A 143 11.67 -2.20 12.71
CA TRP A 143 10.99 -2.79 11.54
C TRP A 143 9.64 -3.43 11.88
N ARG A 144 9.54 -4.09 13.03
CA ARG A 144 8.29 -4.67 13.53
C ARG A 144 7.19 -3.61 13.67
N ASP A 145 7.49 -2.53 14.38
CA ASP A 145 6.51 -1.47 14.66
C ASP A 145 6.15 -0.69 13.40
N VAL A 146 7.08 -0.55 12.45
CA VAL A 146 6.81 0.05 11.13
C VAL A 146 5.83 -0.81 10.32
N ILE A 147 5.99 -2.14 10.29
CA ILE A 147 5.03 -3.05 9.63
C ILE A 147 3.64 -2.93 10.29
N LEU A 148 3.58 -2.91 11.62
CA LEU A 148 2.32 -2.79 12.34
C LEU A 148 1.64 -1.44 12.09
N ALA A 149 2.41 -0.34 12.07
CA ALA A 149 1.91 0.98 11.72
C ALA A 149 1.39 1.06 10.28
N ALA A 150 2.11 0.46 9.33
CA ALA A 150 1.68 0.38 7.93
C ALA A 150 0.40 -0.45 7.77
N ASN A 151 0.27 -1.57 8.48
CA ASN A 151 -0.95 -2.38 8.49
C ASN A 151 -2.15 -1.62 9.08
N MET A 152 -1.96 -0.92 10.19
CA MET A 152 -3.00 -0.06 10.76
C MET A 152 -3.41 1.06 9.79
N PHE A 153 -2.44 1.66 9.12
CA PHE A 153 -2.67 2.68 8.10
C PHE A 153 -3.44 2.12 6.90
N ALA A 154 -3.13 0.90 6.45
CA ALA A 154 -3.85 0.22 5.38
C ALA A 154 -5.33 0.03 5.73
N TRP A 155 -5.63 -0.51 6.92
CA TRP A 155 -7.01 -0.66 7.41
C TRP A 155 -7.74 0.67 7.54
N LEU A 156 -7.08 1.69 8.08
CA LEU A 156 -7.63 3.03 8.18
C LEU A 156 -7.97 3.59 6.78
N LEU A 157 -7.06 3.45 5.83
CA LEU A 157 -7.23 3.98 4.49
C LEU A 157 -8.33 3.26 3.70
N THR A 158 -8.42 1.93 3.83
CA THR A 158 -9.52 1.12 3.29
C THR A 158 -10.86 1.55 3.88
N GLY A 159 -10.93 1.76 5.20
CA GLY A 159 -12.13 2.27 5.86
C GLY A 159 -12.54 3.66 5.36
N LEU A 160 -11.59 4.58 5.24
CA LEU A 160 -11.83 5.93 4.71
C LEU A 160 -12.29 5.90 3.25
N ALA A 161 -11.67 5.08 2.40
CA ALA A 161 -12.06 4.92 1.01
C ALA A 161 -13.47 4.31 0.87
N PHE A 162 -13.81 3.35 1.72
CA PHE A 162 -15.13 2.73 1.77
C PHE A 162 -16.22 3.74 2.19
N VAL A 163 -16.01 4.48 3.29
CA VAL A 163 -16.96 5.50 3.77
C VAL A 163 -17.12 6.61 2.72
N LYS A 164 -16.01 7.10 2.16
CA LYS A 164 -16.01 8.11 1.10
C LYS A 164 -16.80 7.64 -0.12
N GLY A 165 -16.57 6.42 -0.60
CA GLY A 165 -17.25 5.88 -1.77
C GLY A 165 -18.77 5.75 -1.60
N ARG A 166 -19.27 5.54 -0.37
CA ARG A 166 -20.71 5.52 -0.07
C ARG A 166 -21.31 6.92 0.12
N MET A 167 -20.59 7.82 0.79
CA MET A 167 -21.15 9.12 1.21
C MET A 167 -20.94 10.25 0.20
N ALA A 168 -19.78 10.29 -0.47
CA ALA A 168 -19.37 11.39 -1.32
C ALA A 168 -18.52 10.90 -2.50
N PRO A 169 -19.10 10.09 -3.41
CA PRO A 169 -18.36 9.57 -4.56
C PRO A 169 -17.94 10.69 -5.48
N SER A 170 -16.67 10.66 -5.93
CA SER A 170 -16.10 11.70 -6.80
C SER A 170 -16.81 11.77 -8.16
N TYR A 171 -17.18 10.61 -8.71
CA TYR A 171 -17.97 10.47 -9.94
C TYR A 171 -19.01 9.36 -9.77
N LYS A 172 -20.29 9.72 -9.78
CA LYS A 172 -21.42 8.80 -9.50
C LYS A 172 -21.52 7.60 -10.45
N TYR A 173 -21.04 7.75 -11.69
CA TYR A 173 -21.11 6.71 -12.71
C TYR A 173 -19.83 5.86 -12.79
N ASP A 174 -18.76 6.26 -12.11
CA ASP A 174 -17.50 5.49 -12.00
C ASP A 174 -17.38 4.73 -10.65
N THR A 175 -18.51 4.55 -9.97
CA THR A 175 -18.60 3.71 -8.76
C THR A 175 -19.16 2.33 -9.08
N ARG A 176 -18.58 1.29 -8.49
CA ARG A 176 -19.07 -0.10 -8.56
C ARG A 176 -19.35 -0.66 -7.16
N GLY A 177 -20.25 0.00 -6.43
CA GLY A 177 -20.76 -0.55 -5.16
C GLY A 177 -21.75 -1.68 -5.44
N ASN A 178 -21.50 -2.86 -4.89
CA ASN A 178 -22.45 -3.97 -4.86
C ASN A 178 -23.27 -3.91 -3.56
N ASP A 179 -24.35 -4.70 -3.48
CA ASP A 179 -25.17 -4.83 -2.26
C ASP A 179 -24.46 -5.56 -1.09
N SER A 180 -23.21 -6.00 -1.29
CA SER A 180 -22.42 -6.70 -0.27
C SER A 180 -21.28 -5.84 0.23
N TYR A 181 -21.33 -5.50 1.53
CA TYR A 181 -20.29 -4.74 2.21
C TYR A 181 -18.90 -5.37 2.13
N ILE A 182 -18.81 -6.70 2.21
CA ILE A 182 -17.53 -7.43 2.17
C ILE A 182 -16.88 -7.30 0.79
N SER A 183 -17.68 -7.45 -0.28
CA SER A 183 -17.19 -7.28 -1.65
C SER A 183 -16.73 -5.83 -1.90
N ASP A 184 -17.44 -4.87 -1.33
CA ASP A 184 -17.13 -3.45 -1.49
C ASP A 184 -15.89 -3.01 -0.71
N ILE A 185 -15.64 -3.60 0.46
CA ILE A 185 -14.40 -3.39 1.21
C ILE A 185 -13.22 -4.04 0.47
N TRP A 186 -13.39 -5.26 -0.05
CA TRP A 186 -12.30 -5.96 -0.76
C TRP A 186 -11.92 -5.25 -2.06
N ARG A 187 -12.92 -4.90 -2.86
CA ARG A 187 -12.69 -4.33 -4.18
C ARG A 187 -12.51 -2.84 -4.11
N GLY A 188 -13.12 -2.14 -3.15
CA GLY A 188 -13.29 -0.69 -3.19
C GLY A 188 -14.48 -0.28 -4.07
N ILE A 189 -15.12 0.84 -3.71
CA ILE A 189 -16.34 1.34 -4.37
C ILE A 189 -16.01 2.28 -5.52
N GLU A 190 -15.10 3.23 -5.29
CA GLU A 190 -14.62 4.17 -6.31
C GLU A 190 -13.44 3.58 -7.09
N LEU A 191 -13.45 3.75 -8.41
CA LEU A 191 -12.31 3.39 -9.27
C LEU A 191 -11.09 4.29 -9.00
N HIS A 192 -11.34 5.58 -8.79
CA HIS A 192 -10.33 6.62 -8.52
C HIS A 192 -10.80 7.52 -7.37
N PRO A 193 -10.67 7.11 -6.10
CA PRO A 193 -11.04 7.94 -4.97
C PRO A 193 -10.13 9.16 -4.89
N ARG A 194 -10.74 10.32 -5.13
CA ARG A 194 -10.05 11.60 -5.27
C ARG A 194 -10.49 12.59 -4.21
N PHE A 195 -9.54 13.38 -3.73
CA PHE A 195 -9.82 14.53 -2.88
C PHE A 195 -9.59 15.80 -3.72
N GLY A 196 -10.68 16.41 -4.18
CA GLY A 196 -10.63 17.51 -5.14
C GLY A 196 -10.22 17.05 -6.55
N ALA A 197 -9.68 17.97 -7.35
CA ALA A 197 -9.40 17.71 -8.77
C ALA A 197 -8.06 17.01 -9.03
N ALA A 198 -7.06 17.22 -8.17
CA ALA A 198 -5.67 16.82 -8.42
C ALA A 198 -5.14 15.68 -7.53
N TRP A 199 -5.82 15.37 -6.42
CA TRP A 199 -5.31 14.42 -5.43
C TRP A 199 -5.97 13.05 -5.59
N ASP A 200 -5.22 12.07 -6.09
CA ASP A 200 -5.70 10.71 -6.32
C ASP A 200 -5.05 9.73 -5.33
N LEU A 201 -5.89 9.11 -4.50
CA LEU A 201 -5.41 8.23 -3.44
C LEU A 201 -4.69 6.99 -3.98
N LYS A 202 -5.12 6.47 -5.14
CA LYS A 202 -4.53 5.27 -5.75
C LYS A 202 -3.09 5.53 -6.18
N ILE A 203 -2.84 6.69 -6.79
CA ILE A 203 -1.50 7.08 -7.25
C ILE A 203 -0.61 7.45 -6.07
N PHE A 204 -1.14 8.19 -5.10
CA PHE A 204 -0.41 8.52 -3.89
C PHE A 204 0.05 7.25 -3.17
N HIS A 205 -0.84 6.27 -3.01
CA HIS A 205 -0.53 5.03 -2.31
C HIS A 205 0.39 4.10 -3.10
N ASN A 206 0.00 3.67 -4.30
CA ASN A 206 0.76 2.66 -5.05
C ASN A 206 2.07 3.20 -5.63
N GLY A 207 2.09 4.48 -6.01
CA GLY A 207 3.25 5.08 -6.66
C GLY A 207 4.13 5.81 -5.67
N ARG A 208 3.59 6.81 -4.97
CA ARG A 208 4.43 7.84 -4.34
C ARG A 208 5.09 7.38 -3.05
N TRP A 209 4.31 7.24 -1.98
CA TRP A 209 4.91 6.92 -0.69
C TRP A 209 5.43 5.48 -0.66
N THR A 210 4.75 4.51 -1.28
CA THR A 210 5.18 3.09 -1.26
C THR A 210 6.52 2.87 -1.96
N MET A 211 6.72 3.36 -3.19
CA MET A 211 7.99 3.18 -3.90
C MET A 211 9.13 3.93 -3.23
N THR A 212 8.83 5.11 -2.67
CA THR A 212 9.81 5.89 -1.90
C THR A 212 10.17 5.18 -0.58
N ALA A 213 9.20 4.56 0.08
CA ALA A 213 9.42 3.73 1.28
C ALA A 213 10.44 2.64 1.00
N LEU A 214 10.30 1.93 -0.13
CA LEU A 214 11.21 0.84 -0.50
C LEU A 214 12.66 1.31 -0.60
N ALA A 215 12.91 2.49 -1.18
CA ALA A 215 14.24 3.07 -1.24
C ALA A 215 14.78 3.41 0.17
N MET A 216 13.96 4.00 1.04
CA MET A 216 14.38 4.34 2.42
C MET A 216 14.64 3.10 3.27
N ILE A 217 13.81 2.05 3.12
CA ILE A 217 13.96 0.77 3.80
C ILE A 217 15.32 0.15 3.43
N ASP A 218 15.64 0.09 2.14
CA ASP A 218 16.92 -0.44 1.65
C ASP A 218 18.12 0.31 2.25
N ILE A 219 18.07 1.64 2.27
CA ILE A 219 19.11 2.48 2.87
C ILE A 219 19.24 2.18 4.37
N SER A 220 18.12 2.02 5.07
CA SER A 220 18.11 1.77 6.51
C SER A 220 18.65 0.39 6.88
N PHE A 221 18.32 -0.65 6.11
CA PHE A 221 18.86 -1.98 6.33
C PHE A 221 20.36 -2.06 5.99
N ALA A 222 20.82 -1.33 4.98
CA ALA A 222 22.26 -1.23 4.70
C ALA A 222 23.01 -0.50 5.81
N ALA A 223 22.43 0.56 6.38
CA ALA A 223 22.98 1.25 7.54
C ALA A 223 23.06 0.33 8.76
N LEU A 224 21.99 -0.43 9.04
CA LEU A 224 21.99 -1.41 10.13
C LEU A 224 23.06 -2.50 9.92
N GLN A 225 23.23 -2.99 8.69
CA GLN A 225 24.28 -3.96 8.38
C GLN A 225 25.68 -3.39 8.62
N LEU A 226 25.90 -2.11 8.26
CA LEU A 226 27.15 -1.42 8.51
C LEU A 226 27.42 -1.26 10.02
N GLU A 227 26.40 -0.95 10.82
CA GLU A 227 26.53 -0.84 12.28
C GLU A 227 26.88 -2.18 12.95
N ILE A 228 26.23 -3.28 12.53
CA ILE A 228 26.41 -4.60 13.16
C ILE A 228 27.73 -5.24 12.73
N ASN A 229 28.04 -5.20 11.42
CA ASN A 229 29.16 -5.96 10.85
C ASN A 229 30.41 -5.10 10.59
N GLY A 230 30.29 -3.77 10.60
CA GLY A 230 31.36 -2.84 10.22
C GLY A 230 31.59 -2.72 8.71
N TYR A 231 30.87 -3.48 7.88
CA TYR A 231 30.93 -3.42 6.42
C TYR A 231 29.59 -3.80 5.79
N ILE A 232 29.37 -3.34 4.55
CA ILE A 232 28.20 -3.69 3.74
C ILE A 232 28.58 -4.84 2.81
N THR A 233 27.75 -5.89 2.73
CA THR A 233 28.04 -7.03 1.86
C THR A 233 27.78 -6.69 0.40
N TYR A 234 28.53 -7.31 -0.53
CA TYR A 234 28.27 -7.16 -1.96
C TYR A 234 26.84 -7.56 -2.35
N THR A 235 26.27 -8.57 -1.68
CA THR A 235 24.88 -8.98 -1.87
C THR A 235 23.89 -7.88 -1.53
N MET A 236 24.11 -7.14 -0.43
CA MET A 236 23.27 -6.02 -0.03
C MET A 236 23.35 -4.90 -1.08
N ILE A 237 24.58 -4.55 -1.51
CA ILE A 237 24.79 -3.54 -2.57
C ILE A 237 24.06 -3.94 -3.85
N CYS A 238 24.17 -5.20 -4.29
CA CYS A 238 23.46 -5.69 -5.48
C CYS A 238 21.94 -5.55 -5.33
N VAL A 239 21.36 -5.93 -4.19
CA VAL A 239 19.91 -5.82 -3.95
C VAL A 239 19.47 -4.36 -3.99
N MET A 240 20.20 -3.47 -3.29
CA MET A 240 19.91 -2.05 -3.30
C MET A 240 19.99 -1.47 -4.70
N LEU A 241 21.03 -1.78 -5.47
CA LEU A 241 21.20 -1.27 -6.83
C LEU A 241 20.07 -1.74 -7.74
N LEU A 242 19.75 -3.04 -7.74
CA LEU A 242 18.68 -3.59 -8.58
C LEU A 242 17.32 -2.99 -8.21
N ARG A 243 17.02 -2.85 -6.91
CA ARG A 243 15.76 -2.27 -6.45
C ARG A 243 15.68 -0.77 -6.75
N ASN A 244 16.74 -0.01 -6.54
CA ASN A 244 16.77 1.41 -6.86
C ASN A 244 16.70 1.67 -8.37
N LEU A 245 17.33 0.83 -9.21
CA LEU A 245 17.17 0.88 -10.66
C LEU A 245 15.71 0.67 -11.06
N PHE A 246 15.03 -0.30 -10.45
CA PHE A 246 13.59 -0.51 -10.64
C PHE A 246 12.77 0.71 -10.23
N ILE A 247 13.03 1.29 -9.04
CA ILE A 247 12.30 2.47 -8.53
C ILE A 247 12.53 3.70 -9.42
N ILE A 248 13.76 3.94 -9.86
CA ILE A 248 14.08 5.06 -10.75
C ILE A 248 13.37 4.85 -12.10
N ASN A 249 13.44 3.64 -12.68
CA ASN A 249 12.74 3.33 -13.91
C ASN A 249 11.21 3.50 -13.76
N PHE A 250 10.68 3.16 -12.58
CA PHE A 250 9.27 3.37 -12.26
C PHE A 250 8.90 4.87 -12.33
N PHE A 251 9.67 5.76 -11.69
CA PHE A 251 9.37 7.19 -11.67
C PHE A 251 9.72 7.94 -12.97
N VAL A 252 10.75 7.49 -13.71
CA VAL A 252 11.09 8.06 -15.02
C VAL A 252 9.99 7.79 -16.03
N ASN A 253 9.37 6.60 -15.98
CA ASN A 253 8.30 6.20 -16.88
C ASN A 253 6.90 6.41 -16.28
N GLU A 254 6.75 7.33 -15.32
CA GLU A 254 5.46 7.60 -14.66
C GLU A 254 4.36 7.95 -15.68
N GLU A 255 4.69 8.69 -16.75
CA GLU A 255 3.74 9.04 -17.81
C GLU A 255 3.09 7.82 -18.49
N TRP A 256 3.86 6.74 -18.67
CA TRP A 256 3.37 5.48 -19.25
C TRP A 256 2.54 4.65 -18.28
N GLN A 257 2.72 4.86 -16.97
CA GLN A 257 2.03 4.10 -15.94
C GLN A 257 0.65 4.67 -15.60
N VAL A 258 0.48 5.98 -15.70
CA VAL A 258 -0.83 6.63 -15.44
C VAL A 258 -1.95 5.92 -16.23
N PRO A 259 -1.82 5.67 -17.55
CA PRO A 259 -2.80 4.87 -18.31
C PRO A 259 -3.04 3.45 -17.78
N LEU A 260 -1.99 2.76 -17.33
CA LEU A 260 -2.09 1.39 -16.81
C LEU A 260 -2.90 1.34 -15.51
N TYR A 261 -2.76 2.35 -14.64
CA TYR A 261 -3.55 2.46 -13.42
C TYR A 261 -5.05 2.66 -13.66
N HIS A 262 -5.43 3.20 -14.83
CA HIS A 262 -6.82 3.35 -15.27
C HIS A 262 -7.42 2.11 -15.91
N GLN A 263 -6.63 1.35 -16.68
CA GLN A 263 -7.13 0.16 -17.38
C GLN A 263 -7.42 -1.02 -16.44
N CYS A 264 -6.78 -1.05 -15.25
CA CYS A 264 -7.01 -2.11 -14.29
C CYS A 264 -8.45 -2.03 -13.73
N PRO A 265 -9.32 -3.03 -13.99
CA PRO A 265 -10.73 -2.99 -13.58
C PRO A 265 -10.93 -3.20 -12.07
N THR A 266 -9.86 -3.42 -11.31
CA THR A 266 -9.88 -3.47 -9.86
C THR A 266 -9.85 -2.05 -9.30
N ASN A 267 -10.94 -1.74 -8.58
CA ASN A 267 -10.99 -0.67 -7.62
C ASN A 267 -9.94 -0.96 -6.51
N ILE A 268 -9.61 0.04 -5.69
CA ILE A 268 -8.46 0.01 -4.78
C ILE A 268 -8.37 -1.28 -3.94
N LEU A 269 -7.29 -2.04 -4.15
CA LEU A 269 -6.73 -2.97 -3.15
C LEU A 269 -5.59 -2.21 -2.46
N ILE A 270 -5.83 -1.76 -1.23
CA ILE A 270 -4.80 -1.31 -0.29
C ILE A 270 -4.37 -2.53 0.53
#